data_AF-K6VS30-F1
#
_entry.id   AF-K6VS30-F1
#
_cell.length_a   1.000
_cell.length_b   1.000
_cell.length_c   1.000
_cell.angle_alpha   90.00
_cell.angle_beta   90.00
_cell.angle_gamma   90.00
#
_symmetry.space_group_name_H-M   'P 1'
#
loop_
_entity.id
_entity.type
_entity.pdbx_description
1 polymer ?
#
loop_
_entity_poly.entity_id
_entity_poly.type
_entity_poly.pdbx_seq_one_letter_code
_entity_poly.pdbx_strand_id
1 'polypeptide(L)'
;MAESTESRNSVRTQQLCLWSVPVTGVILLVAFAMFPGFFPPMSPDESATQVANFYRDNTSRIQFSMVVFNLFNVMLVPFYAVVVTQIRRMATPSQVLGFCYLTAVVSGATLFALADIFWLVAAFRPERNPELVQLLNDLAWIVLVAPVGMMVVQGLVLALAVYLDDRANPVLPRWVCPFNLVAAALWAPAAGAAVARTGPFAWDGFFSFWLHWTVLAVYVITMLVVLTTAVRRQSASAPLVDDMASNMENAV
;
A
#
# COMPACT_ATOMS: atom_id res chain seq x y z
N MET A 1 -25.86 23.79 11.39
CA MET A 1 -25.75 23.90 9.92
C MET A 1 -24.30 23.79 9.42
N ALA A 2 -23.32 24.50 10.00
CA ALA A 2 -21.91 24.39 9.59
C ALA A 2 -21.30 22.98 9.86
N GLU A 3 -21.49 22.45 11.07
CA GLU A 3 -20.96 21.13 11.49
C GLU A 3 -21.55 19.95 10.69
N SER A 4 -22.83 20.03 10.31
CA SER A 4 -23.50 19.05 9.44
C SER A 4 -22.98 19.08 8.00
N THR A 5 -22.55 20.25 7.51
CA THR A 5 -21.97 20.41 6.18
C THR A 5 -20.52 19.93 6.16
N GLU A 6 -19.76 20.18 7.22
CA GLU A 6 -18.38 19.71 7.38
C GLU A 6 -18.31 18.18 7.47
N SER A 7 -19.19 17.56 8.25
CA SER A 7 -19.31 16.08 8.32
C SER A 7 -19.64 15.46 6.96
N ARG A 8 -20.57 16.06 6.20
CA ARG A 8 -20.96 15.60 4.86
C ARG A 8 -19.82 15.72 3.85
N ASN A 9 -19.09 16.83 3.87
CA ASN A 9 -17.93 17.05 3.01
C ASN A 9 -16.81 16.08 3.33
N SER A 10 -16.54 15.80 4.62
CA SER A 10 -15.56 14.80 5.05
C SER A 10 -15.87 13.40 4.51
N VAL A 11 -17.14 12.98 4.55
CA VAL A 11 -17.57 11.68 4.02
C VAL A 11 -17.38 11.59 2.50
N ARG A 12 -17.75 12.65 1.75
CA ARG A 12 -17.57 12.70 0.29
C ARG A 12 -16.09 12.62 -0.09
N THR A 13 -15.22 13.34 0.63
CA THR A 13 -13.76 13.27 0.41
C THR A 13 -13.23 11.86 0.65
N GLN A 14 -13.64 11.19 1.74
CA GLN A 14 -13.22 9.81 1.99
C GLN A 14 -13.70 8.85 0.89
N GLN A 15 -14.93 9.01 0.40
CA GLN A 15 -15.43 8.20 -0.73
C GLN A 15 -14.61 8.41 -1.99
N LEU A 16 -14.26 9.66 -2.32
CA LEU A 16 -13.42 9.97 -3.48
C LEU A 16 -12.03 9.31 -3.35
N CYS A 17 -11.41 9.39 -2.18
CA CYS A 17 -10.13 8.73 -1.89
C CYS A 17 -10.21 7.20 -2.00
N LEU A 18 -11.35 6.57 -1.68
CA LEU A 18 -11.52 5.12 -1.85
C LEU A 18 -11.75 4.75 -3.32
N TRP A 19 -12.44 5.59 -4.09
CA TRP A 19 -12.66 5.38 -5.53
C TRP A 19 -11.40 5.53 -6.37
N SER A 20 -10.37 6.25 -5.90
CA SER A 20 -9.09 6.28 -6.59
C SER A 20 -8.33 4.96 -6.49
N VAL A 21 -8.62 4.09 -5.50
CA VAL A 21 -7.88 2.84 -5.29
C VAL A 21 -8.00 1.85 -6.45
N PRO A 22 -9.20 1.52 -6.98
CA PRO A 22 -9.29 0.64 -8.14
C PRO A 22 -8.57 1.19 -9.37
N VAL A 23 -8.67 2.50 -9.61
CA VAL A 23 -8.02 3.16 -10.75
C VAL A 23 -6.50 3.07 -10.62
N THR A 24 -5.96 3.49 -9.47
CA THR A 24 -4.53 3.38 -9.17
C THR A 24 -4.08 1.92 -9.21
N GLY A 25 -4.86 0.99 -8.65
CA GLY A 25 -4.56 -0.44 -8.66
C GLY A 25 -4.41 -1.02 -10.06
N VAL A 26 -5.32 -0.67 -10.99
CA VAL A 26 -5.21 -1.09 -12.40
C VAL A 26 -3.94 -0.53 -13.04
N ILE A 27 -3.62 0.75 -12.81
CA ILE A 27 -2.41 1.38 -13.35
C ILE A 27 -1.15 0.69 -12.82
N LEU A 28 -1.10 0.41 -11.51
CA LEU A 28 0.04 -0.29 -10.89
C LEU A 28 0.16 -1.74 -11.35
N LEU A 29 -0.95 -2.44 -11.58
CA LEU A 29 -0.94 -3.79 -12.15
C LEU A 29 -0.43 -3.80 -13.60
N VAL A 30 -0.78 -2.79 -14.40
CA VAL A 30 -0.23 -2.64 -15.75
C VAL A 30 1.26 -2.37 -15.68
N ALA A 31 1.73 -1.48 -14.80
CA ALA A 31 3.16 -1.25 -14.59
C ALA A 31 3.87 -2.55 -14.17
N PHE A 32 3.30 -3.28 -13.21
CA PHE A 32 3.83 -4.57 -12.74
C PHE A 32 3.98 -5.58 -13.88
N ALA A 33 2.98 -5.68 -14.77
CA ALA A 33 3.04 -6.55 -15.94
C ALA A 33 4.01 -6.08 -17.03
N MET A 34 4.31 -4.78 -17.08
CA MET A 34 5.24 -4.20 -18.06
C MET A 34 6.70 -4.35 -17.66
N PHE A 35 7.01 -4.54 -16.37
CA PHE A 35 8.37 -4.83 -15.93
C PHE A 35 8.72 -6.32 -16.13
N PRO A 36 9.60 -6.66 -17.09
CA PRO A 36 9.85 -8.07 -17.41
C PRO A 36 10.55 -8.84 -16.29
N GLY A 37 11.20 -8.11 -15.37
CA GLY A 37 11.95 -8.68 -14.26
C GLY A 37 11.08 -9.13 -13.09
N PHE A 38 9.74 -9.04 -13.14
CA PHE A 38 8.84 -9.59 -12.12
C PHE A 38 8.25 -10.96 -12.48
N PHE A 39 8.35 -11.39 -13.74
CA PHE A 39 7.74 -12.64 -14.22
C PHE A 39 8.68 -13.44 -15.15
N PRO A 40 9.52 -14.33 -14.62
CA PRO A 40 9.79 -14.55 -13.19
C PRO A 40 10.61 -13.39 -12.57
N PRO A 41 10.60 -13.23 -11.23
CA PRO A 41 11.51 -12.31 -10.56
C PRO A 41 12.97 -12.61 -10.93
N MET A 42 13.74 -11.57 -11.25
CA MET A 42 15.16 -11.71 -11.60
C MET A 42 15.96 -12.31 -10.46
N SER A 43 16.75 -13.34 -10.75
CA SER A 43 17.41 -14.13 -9.71
C SER A 43 18.67 -13.43 -9.16
N PRO A 44 18.96 -13.55 -7.85
CA PRO A 44 20.22 -13.08 -7.27
C PRO A 44 21.48 -13.75 -7.83
N ASP A 45 21.33 -14.93 -8.43
CA ASP A 45 22.45 -15.69 -9.00
C ASP A 45 22.75 -15.31 -10.46
N GLU A 46 22.00 -14.39 -11.07
CA GLU A 46 22.31 -13.90 -12.41
C GLU A 46 23.67 -13.20 -12.45
N SER A 47 24.50 -13.56 -13.43
CA SER A 47 25.80 -12.91 -13.63
C SER A 47 25.62 -11.44 -14.04
N ALA A 48 26.62 -10.62 -13.74
CA ALA A 48 26.61 -9.20 -14.11
C ALA A 48 26.31 -8.97 -15.60
N THR A 49 26.84 -9.82 -16.48
CA THR A 49 26.61 -9.74 -17.93
C THR A 49 25.16 -10.07 -18.30
N GLN A 50 24.53 -11.07 -17.67
CA GLN A 50 23.12 -11.40 -17.90
C GLN A 50 22.22 -10.24 -17.48
N VAL A 51 22.46 -9.68 -16.29
CA VAL A 51 21.74 -8.51 -15.81
C VAL A 51 21.92 -7.33 -16.77
N ALA A 52 23.15 -7.00 -17.18
CA ALA A 52 23.39 -5.90 -18.12
C ALA A 52 22.69 -6.09 -19.47
N ASN A 53 22.69 -7.32 -20.01
CA ASN A 53 21.97 -7.64 -21.24
C ASN A 53 20.46 -7.47 -21.06
N PHE A 54 19.90 -7.91 -19.93
CA PHE A 54 18.48 -7.71 -19.63
C PHE A 54 18.07 -6.23 -19.67
N TYR A 55 18.85 -5.33 -19.05
CA TYR A 55 18.57 -3.90 -19.09
C TYR A 55 18.68 -3.34 -20.50
N ARG A 56 19.69 -3.74 -21.28
CA ARG A 56 19.86 -3.32 -22.68
C ARG A 56 18.66 -3.71 -23.53
N ASP A 57 18.23 -4.96 -23.43
CA ASP A 57 17.16 -5.53 -24.25
C ASP A 57 15.77 -5.00 -23.86
N ASN A 58 15.59 -4.56 -22.60
CA ASN A 58 14.30 -4.14 -22.06
C ASN A 58 14.24 -2.67 -21.62
N THR A 59 15.21 -1.84 -22.01
CA THR A 59 15.41 -0.46 -21.53
C THR A 59 14.10 0.34 -21.48
N SER A 60 13.39 0.45 -22.61
CA SER A 60 12.16 1.25 -22.71
C SER A 60 11.02 0.74 -21.83
N ARG A 61 10.90 -0.59 -21.69
CA ARG A 61 9.86 -1.21 -20.86
C ARG A 61 10.13 -0.97 -19.37
N ILE A 62 11.38 -1.13 -18.95
CA ILE A 62 11.82 -0.85 -17.58
C ILE A 62 11.57 0.62 -17.25
N GLN A 63 12.03 1.54 -18.12
CA GLN A 63 11.84 2.97 -17.91
C GLN A 63 10.36 3.34 -17.81
N PHE A 64 9.52 2.85 -18.73
CA PHE A 64 8.08 3.10 -18.69
C PHE A 64 7.46 2.59 -17.39
N SER A 65 7.71 1.33 -17.03
CA SER A 65 7.17 0.72 -15.81
C SER A 65 7.56 1.50 -14.57
N MET A 66 8.85 1.82 -14.42
CA MET A 66 9.35 2.48 -13.21
C MET A 66 8.91 3.94 -13.10
N VAL A 67 8.77 4.66 -14.22
CA VAL A 67 8.18 6.00 -14.22
C VAL A 67 6.71 5.94 -13.81
N VAL A 68 5.94 4.97 -14.33
CA VAL A 68 4.53 4.79 -13.95
C VAL A 68 4.42 4.43 -12.47
N PHE A 69 5.22 3.51 -11.97
CA PHE A 69 5.27 3.18 -10.55
C PHE A 69 5.58 4.40 -9.69
N ASN A 70 6.61 5.17 -10.05
CA ASN A 70 7.01 6.34 -9.29
C ASN A 70 5.91 7.42 -9.24
N LEU A 71 5.20 7.65 -10.35
CA LEU A 71 4.13 8.65 -10.45
C LEU A 71 2.85 8.21 -9.72
N PHE A 72 2.45 6.95 -9.85
CA PHE A 72 1.13 6.49 -9.44
C PHE A 72 1.13 5.75 -8.09
N ASN A 73 2.26 5.24 -7.60
CA ASN A 73 2.31 4.54 -6.32
C ASN A 73 1.90 5.46 -5.15
N VAL A 74 2.30 6.74 -5.20
CA VAL A 74 1.93 7.75 -4.19
C VAL A 74 0.41 8.00 -4.16
N MET A 75 -0.32 7.68 -5.23
CA MET A 75 -1.79 7.80 -5.26
C MET A 75 -2.51 6.79 -4.37
N LEU A 76 -1.80 5.87 -3.70
CA LEU A 76 -2.35 5.05 -2.62
C LEU A 76 -2.36 5.77 -1.27
N VAL A 77 -1.62 6.87 -1.09
CA VAL A 77 -1.60 7.64 0.17
C VAL A 77 -3.00 8.09 0.62
N PRO A 78 -3.89 8.59 -0.27
CA PRO A 78 -5.27 8.93 0.11
C PRO A 78 -6.04 7.76 0.74
N PHE A 79 -5.84 6.52 0.28
CA PHE A 79 -6.47 5.34 0.87
C PHE A 79 -6.01 5.10 2.30
N TYR A 80 -4.70 5.20 2.55
CA TYR A 80 -4.15 5.07 3.90
C TYR A 80 -4.58 6.23 4.81
N ALA A 81 -4.76 7.44 4.27
CA ALA A 81 -5.31 8.57 5.02
C ALA A 81 -6.76 8.34 5.45
N VAL A 82 -7.57 7.62 4.66
CA VAL A 82 -8.91 7.18 5.09
C VAL A 82 -8.80 6.22 6.27
N VAL A 83 -7.84 5.29 6.28
CA VAL A 83 -7.61 4.40 7.45
C VAL A 83 -7.30 5.22 8.70
N VAL A 84 -6.40 6.21 8.61
CA VAL A 84 -6.07 7.11 9.73
C VAL A 84 -7.31 7.87 10.20
N THR A 85 -8.15 8.32 9.27
CA THR A 85 -9.42 8.98 9.59
C THR A 85 -10.34 8.04 10.37
N GLN A 86 -10.41 6.75 10.01
CA GLN A 86 -11.17 5.76 10.76
C GLN A 86 -10.56 5.45 12.14
N ILE A 87 -9.23 5.36 12.27
CA ILE A 87 -8.54 5.18 13.56
C ILE A 87 -8.91 6.33 14.52
N ARG A 88 -8.87 7.58 14.03
CA ARG A 88 -9.23 8.75 14.84
C ARG A 88 -10.70 8.79 15.26
N ARG A 89 -11.55 8.01 14.59
CA ARG A 89 -12.97 7.90 14.93
C ARG A 89 -13.25 6.83 15.97
N MET A 90 -12.33 5.93 16.34
CA MET A 90 -12.55 4.81 17.26
C MET A 90 -12.80 5.27 18.72
N ALA A 91 -13.21 4.35 19.60
CA ALA A 91 -13.56 4.64 21.00
C ALA A 91 -12.50 5.41 21.78
N THR A 92 -11.24 5.08 21.53
CA THR A 92 -10.07 5.79 22.05
C THR A 92 -9.39 6.51 20.89
N PRO A 93 -9.79 7.76 20.55
CA PRO A 93 -9.14 8.54 19.50
C PRO A 93 -7.66 8.74 19.84
N SER A 94 -6.77 8.04 19.12
CA SER A 94 -5.33 8.16 19.34
C SER A 94 -4.67 8.85 18.15
N GLN A 95 -4.20 10.08 18.36
CA GLN A 95 -3.34 10.76 17.40
C GLN A 95 -2.02 10.01 17.21
N VAL A 96 -1.48 9.44 18.30
CA VAL A 96 -0.23 8.68 18.29
C VAL A 96 -0.36 7.48 17.34
N LEU A 97 -1.41 6.66 17.47
CA LEU A 97 -1.61 5.50 16.58
C LEU A 97 -1.82 5.95 15.13
N GLY A 98 -2.56 7.04 14.89
CA GLY A 98 -2.73 7.61 13.56
C GLY A 98 -1.40 8.03 12.92
N PHE A 99 -0.53 8.72 13.66
CA PHE A 99 0.80 9.11 13.17
C PHE A 99 1.73 7.92 12.99
N CYS A 100 1.76 6.96 13.92
CA CYS A 100 2.55 5.75 13.77
C CYS A 100 2.17 4.98 12.50
N TYR A 101 0.87 4.82 12.24
CA TYR A 101 0.38 4.17 11.03
C TYR A 101 0.79 4.93 9.76
N LEU A 102 0.53 6.25 9.73
CA LEU A 102 0.81 7.07 8.54
C LEU A 102 2.30 7.13 8.23
N THR A 103 3.16 7.31 9.25
CA THR A 103 4.61 7.33 9.07
C THR A 103 5.12 5.98 8.56
N ALA A 104 4.60 4.86 9.07
CA ALA A 104 4.97 3.54 8.56
C ALA A 104 4.61 3.37 7.08
N VAL A 105 3.39 3.78 6.67
CA VAL A 105 2.96 3.78 5.26
C VAL A 105 3.88 4.64 4.39
N VAL A 106 4.15 5.88 4.82
CA VAL A 106 4.96 6.84 4.05
C VAL A 106 6.40 6.36 3.92
N SER A 107 6.98 5.78 4.98
CA SER A 107 8.29 5.13 4.91
C SER A 107 8.31 4.01 3.87
N GLY A 108 7.27 3.16 3.81
CA GLY A 108 7.17 2.11 2.80
C GLY A 108 7.06 2.64 1.38
N ALA A 109 6.19 3.63 1.15
CA ALA A 109 6.05 4.29 -0.14
C ALA A 109 7.36 4.96 -0.61
N THR A 110 8.14 5.51 0.33
CA THR A 110 9.42 6.16 0.06
C THR A 110 10.49 5.15 -0.35
N LEU A 111 10.57 4.02 0.34
CA LEU A 111 11.52 2.95 -0.01
C LEU A 111 11.16 2.29 -1.35
N PHE A 112 9.87 2.11 -1.62
CA PHE A 112 9.41 1.65 -2.94
C PHE A 112 9.84 2.62 -4.04
N ALA A 113 9.59 3.93 -3.87
CA ALA A 113 10.03 4.94 -4.82
C ALA A 113 11.56 4.96 -4.99
N LEU A 114 12.32 4.72 -3.93
CA LEU A 114 13.77 4.62 -3.99
C LEU A 114 14.25 3.40 -4.80
N ALA A 115 13.58 2.25 -4.67
CA ALA A 115 13.85 1.07 -5.49
C ALA A 115 13.59 1.35 -6.99
N ASP A 116 12.47 2.00 -7.32
CA ASP A 116 12.16 2.42 -8.70
C ASP A 116 13.26 3.30 -9.30
N ILE A 117 13.79 4.23 -8.51
CA ILE A 117 14.89 5.10 -8.94
C ILE A 117 16.16 4.28 -9.23
N PHE A 118 16.48 3.25 -8.45
CA PHE A 118 17.64 2.40 -8.74
C PHE A 118 17.47 1.64 -10.07
N TRP A 119 16.29 1.06 -10.33
CA TRP A 119 15.98 0.46 -11.64
C TRP A 119 16.08 1.47 -12.78
N LEU A 120 15.58 2.70 -12.59
CA LEU A 120 15.67 3.76 -13.59
C LEU A 120 17.11 4.19 -13.85
N VAL A 121 17.95 4.32 -12.83
CA VAL A 121 19.36 4.70 -12.99
C VAL A 121 20.13 3.61 -13.73
N ALA A 122 19.84 2.33 -13.48
CA ALA A 122 20.40 1.21 -14.23
C ALA A 122 19.96 1.26 -15.71
N ALA A 123 18.66 1.46 -15.96
CA ALA A 123 18.09 1.56 -17.31
C ALA A 123 18.45 2.86 -18.04
N PHE A 124 18.86 3.93 -17.35
CA PHE A 124 19.23 5.20 -17.97
C PHE A 124 20.57 5.11 -18.71
N ARG A 125 21.47 4.23 -18.26
CA ARG A 125 22.77 3.96 -18.91
C ARG A 125 23.05 2.45 -18.93
N PRO A 126 22.35 1.67 -19.76
CA PRO A 126 22.52 0.22 -19.83
C PRO A 126 23.91 -0.20 -20.35
N GLU A 127 24.62 0.73 -21.02
CA GLU A 127 25.99 0.54 -21.53
C GLU A 127 27.09 0.65 -20.45
N ARG A 128 26.72 0.93 -19.20
CA ARG A 128 27.68 0.99 -18.08
C ARG A 128 28.33 -0.38 -17.87
N ASN A 129 29.51 -0.39 -17.23
CA ASN A 129 30.16 -1.63 -16.79
C ASN A 129 29.13 -2.57 -16.11
N PRO A 130 29.01 -3.83 -16.57
CA PRO A 130 28.05 -4.80 -16.05
C PRO A 130 28.02 -4.92 -14.52
N GLU A 131 29.16 -4.85 -13.85
CA GLU A 131 29.24 -4.95 -12.38
C GLU A 131 28.49 -3.80 -11.68
N LEU A 132 28.51 -2.60 -12.25
CA LEU A 132 27.80 -1.46 -11.71
C LEU A 132 26.28 -1.54 -11.98
N VAL A 133 25.89 -2.15 -13.10
CA VAL A 133 24.47 -2.42 -13.40
C VAL A 133 23.93 -3.46 -12.43
N GLN A 134 24.70 -4.52 -12.16
CA GLN A 134 24.36 -5.53 -11.16
C GLN A 134 24.22 -4.93 -9.76
N LEU A 135 25.17 -4.10 -9.31
CA LEU A 135 25.06 -3.42 -8.02
C LEU A 135 23.78 -2.58 -7.90
N LEU A 136 23.41 -1.83 -8.95
CA LEU A 136 22.19 -1.03 -8.97
C LEU A 136 20.93 -1.91 -8.96
N ASN A 137 20.96 -3.03 -9.69
CA ASN A 137 19.88 -4.01 -9.69
C ASN A 137 19.67 -4.62 -8.31
N ASP A 138 20.76 -5.06 -7.67
CA ASP A 138 20.73 -5.69 -6.35
C ASP A 138 20.21 -4.68 -5.30
N LEU A 139 20.64 -3.41 -5.38
CA LEU A 139 20.09 -2.35 -4.55
C LEU A 139 18.59 -2.16 -4.75
N ALA A 140 18.11 -2.18 -6.00
CA ALA A 140 16.69 -2.04 -6.30
C ALA A 140 15.88 -3.19 -5.68
N TRP A 141 16.29 -4.43 -5.90
CA TRP A 141 15.63 -5.63 -5.36
C TRP A 141 15.66 -5.69 -3.85
N ILE A 142 16.81 -5.44 -3.23
CA ILE A 142 16.95 -5.46 -1.77
C ILE A 142 16.10 -4.38 -1.14
N VAL A 143 16.12 -3.15 -1.67
CA VAL A 143 15.33 -2.03 -1.12
C VAL A 143 13.83 -2.23 -1.32
N LEU A 144 13.42 -2.91 -2.40
CA LEU A 144 12.02 -3.26 -2.62
C LEU A 144 11.52 -4.30 -1.61
N VAL A 145 12.28 -5.37 -1.38
CA VAL A 145 11.78 -6.58 -0.73
C VAL A 145 12.13 -6.67 0.75
N ALA A 146 13.38 -6.33 1.12
CA ALA A 146 13.88 -6.62 2.46
C ALA A 146 13.32 -5.70 3.57
N PRO A 147 13.13 -4.39 3.36
CA PRO A 147 12.48 -3.54 4.33
C PRO A 147 11.00 -3.95 4.45
N VAL A 148 10.66 -4.75 5.45
CA VAL A 148 9.25 -5.11 5.75
C VAL A 148 8.76 -4.58 7.08
N GLY A 149 9.66 -4.06 7.90
CA GLY A 149 9.33 -3.54 9.24
C GLY A 149 8.23 -2.50 9.22
N MET A 150 8.15 -1.68 8.17
CA MET A 150 7.10 -0.67 8.04
C MET A 150 5.71 -1.27 7.78
N MET A 151 5.60 -2.33 6.98
CA MET A 151 4.34 -3.05 6.76
C MET A 151 3.91 -3.84 8.00
N VAL A 152 4.88 -4.44 8.72
CA VAL A 152 4.63 -5.08 10.01
C VAL A 152 4.09 -4.06 11.02
N VAL A 153 4.77 -2.93 11.21
CA VAL A 153 4.34 -1.87 12.12
C VAL A 153 2.97 -1.32 11.73
N GLN A 154 2.73 -1.06 10.44
CA GLN A 154 1.43 -0.62 9.94
C GLN A 154 0.31 -1.59 10.35
N GLY A 155 0.49 -2.90 10.12
CA GLY A 155 -0.49 -3.92 10.51
C GLY A 155 -0.70 -3.99 12.02
N LEU A 156 0.38 -4.02 12.80
CA LEU A 156 0.30 -4.08 14.27
C LEU A 156 -0.40 -2.85 14.87
N VAL A 157 -0.12 -1.66 14.35
CA VAL A 157 -0.74 -0.41 14.82
C VAL A 157 -2.24 -0.41 14.53
N LEU A 158 -2.64 -0.84 13.33
CA LEU A 158 -4.07 -0.92 12.99
C LEU A 158 -4.78 -2.01 13.81
N ALA A 159 -4.15 -3.15 14.02
CA ALA A 159 -4.69 -4.20 14.88
C ALA A 159 -4.91 -3.71 16.31
N LEU A 160 -3.93 -3.01 16.88
CA LEU A 160 -4.02 -2.41 18.21
C LEU A 160 -5.14 -1.36 18.29
N ALA A 161 -5.26 -0.50 17.27
CA ALA A 161 -6.33 0.50 17.22
C ALA A 161 -7.72 -0.16 17.23
N VAL A 162 -7.92 -1.21 16.43
CA VAL A 162 -9.18 -1.98 16.40
C VAL A 162 -9.43 -2.72 17.71
N TYR A 163 -8.38 -3.27 18.34
CA TYR A 163 -8.49 -3.94 19.64
C TYR A 163 -8.94 -3.00 20.76
N LEU A 164 -8.45 -1.74 20.75
CA LEU A 164 -8.82 -0.70 21.71
C LEU A 164 -10.19 -0.05 21.42
N ASP A 165 -10.88 -0.42 20.34
CA ASP A 165 -12.22 0.06 20.03
C ASP A 165 -13.28 -0.74 20.81
N ASP A 166 -13.56 -0.29 22.03
CA ASP A 166 -14.50 -0.94 22.99
C ASP A 166 -15.98 -0.67 22.71
N ARG A 167 -16.30 0.06 21.64
CA ARG A 167 -17.68 0.39 21.27
C ARG A 167 -18.55 -0.85 21.07
N ALA A 168 -19.84 -0.71 21.42
CA ALA A 168 -20.86 -1.68 21.07
C ALA A 168 -20.95 -1.88 19.54
N ASN A 169 -20.87 -0.78 18.80
CA ASN A 169 -20.80 -0.73 17.34
C ASN A 169 -19.42 -0.22 16.90
N PRO A 170 -18.41 -1.10 16.72
CA PRO A 170 -17.06 -0.67 16.38
C PRO A 170 -17.01 -0.03 14.99
N VAL A 171 -16.04 0.87 14.80
CA VAL A 171 -15.84 1.62 13.55
C VAL A 171 -15.47 0.68 12.42
N LEU A 172 -14.50 -0.19 12.69
CA LEU A 172 -14.11 -1.30 11.83
C LEU A 172 -14.57 -2.62 12.45
N PRO A 173 -14.90 -3.65 11.65
CA PRO A 173 -15.25 -4.97 12.19
C PRO A 173 -14.14 -5.55 13.07
N ARG A 174 -14.50 -6.24 14.16
CA ARG A 174 -13.52 -6.82 15.12
C ARG A 174 -12.53 -7.80 14.49
N TRP A 175 -12.92 -8.50 13.42
CA TRP A 175 -12.04 -9.43 12.71
C TRP A 175 -10.87 -8.74 11.99
N VAL A 176 -10.95 -7.42 11.76
CA VAL A 176 -9.87 -6.63 11.16
C VAL A 176 -8.60 -6.68 12.04
N CYS A 177 -8.76 -6.84 13.36
CA CYS A 177 -7.62 -7.01 14.28
C CYS A 177 -6.81 -8.28 13.98
N PRO A 178 -7.36 -9.52 14.11
CA PRO A 178 -6.60 -10.72 13.79
C PRO A 178 -6.16 -10.78 12.32
N PHE A 179 -6.93 -10.23 11.38
CA PHE A 179 -6.50 -10.11 9.98
C PHE A 179 -5.19 -9.33 9.83
N ASN A 180 -5.08 -8.18 10.48
CA ASN A 180 -3.87 -7.35 10.42
C ASN A 180 -2.67 -8.00 11.13
N LEU A 181 -2.90 -8.73 12.23
CA LEU A 181 -1.85 -9.51 12.89
C LEU A 181 -1.31 -10.62 11.98
N VAL A 182 -2.20 -11.33 11.27
CA VAL A 182 -1.83 -12.36 10.29
C VAL A 182 -1.07 -11.73 9.13
N ALA A 183 -1.54 -10.62 8.57
CA ALA A 183 -0.83 -9.92 7.49
C ALA A 183 0.58 -9.50 7.90
N ALA A 184 0.73 -8.91 9.10
CA ALA A 184 2.03 -8.55 9.65
C ALA A 184 2.97 -9.76 9.80
N ALA A 185 2.46 -10.88 10.31
CA ALA A 185 3.25 -12.11 10.43
C ALA A 185 3.66 -12.69 9.07
N LEU A 186 2.79 -12.60 8.04
CA LEU A 186 3.08 -13.13 6.71
C LEU A 186 4.03 -12.24 5.88
N TRP A 187 4.17 -10.95 6.21
CA TRP A 187 5.18 -10.08 5.58
C TRP A 187 6.57 -10.23 6.18
N ALA A 188 6.67 -10.57 7.47
CA ALA A 188 7.95 -10.68 8.18
C ALA A 188 9.01 -11.59 7.49
N PRO A 189 8.64 -12.74 6.88
CA PRO A 189 9.59 -13.61 6.16
C PRO A 189 10.41 -12.91 5.07
N ALA A 190 9.87 -11.87 4.42
CA ALA A 190 10.57 -11.19 3.33
C ALA A 190 11.82 -10.42 3.78
N ALA A 191 11.99 -10.16 5.08
CA ALA A 191 13.25 -9.67 5.64
C ALA A 191 14.44 -10.61 5.32
N GLY A 192 14.18 -11.90 5.11
CA GLY A 192 15.18 -12.89 4.70
C GLY A 192 15.86 -12.57 3.36
N ALA A 193 15.24 -11.76 2.50
CA ALA A 193 15.81 -11.36 1.22
C ALA A 193 17.16 -10.62 1.33
N ALA A 194 17.43 -9.97 2.46
CA ALA A 194 18.70 -9.30 2.70
C ALA A 194 19.88 -10.25 3.00
N VAL A 195 19.60 -11.50 3.35
CA VAL A 195 20.62 -12.44 3.84
C VAL A 195 20.70 -13.73 3.01
N ALA A 196 19.60 -14.14 2.38
CA ALA A 196 19.56 -15.32 1.53
C ALA A 196 19.80 -14.95 0.06
N ARG A 197 20.77 -15.63 -0.58
CA ARG A 197 20.98 -15.54 -2.03
C ARG A 197 20.17 -16.56 -2.82
N THR A 198 19.81 -17.68 -2.20
CA THR A 198 19.07 -18.77 -2.86
C THR A 198 17.96 -19.32 -1.97
N GLY A 199 17.01 -20.02 -2.60
CA GLY A 199 15.91 -20.67 -1.90
C GLY A 199 14.72 -19.74 -1.62
N PRO A 200 13.76 -20.16 -0.77
CA PRO A 200 12.46 -19.50 -0.66
C PRO A 200 12.51 -18.12 0.01
N PHE A 201 13.62 -17.77 0.67
CA PHE A 201 13.86 -16.49 1.32
C PHE A 201 14.71 -15.52 0.48
N ALA A 202 15.30 -15.96 -0.63
CA ALA A 202 15.95 -15.06 -1.58
C ALA A 202 14.94 -14.04 -2.12
N TRP A 203 15.38 -12.88 -2.64
CA TRP A 203 14.44 -11.83 -3.07
C TRP A 203 13.49 -12.27 -4.21
N ASP A 204 13.86 -13.28 -4.99
CA ASP A 204 13.07 -13.91 -6.05
C ASP A 204 12.26 -15.13 -5.56
N GLY A 205 12.46 -15.51 -4.29
CA GLY A 205 11.87 -16.68 -3.66
C GLY A 205 10.39 -16.52 -3.30
N PHE A 206 9.75 -17.65 -2.97
CA PHE A 206 8.33 -17.70 -2.65
C PHE A 206 7.91 -16.82 -1.47
N PHE A 207 8.65 -16.84 -0.35
CA PHE A 207 8.26 -16.08 0.84
C PHE A 207 8.57 -14.59 0.69
N SER A 208 9.66 -14.24 0.03
CA SER A 208 10.09 -12.86 -0.08
C SER A 208 9.36 -12.10 -1.18
N PHE A 209 9.12 -12.72 -2.34
CA PHE A 209 8.42 -12.06 -3.45
C PHE A 209 6.93 -12.38 -3.47
N TRP A 210 6.58 -13.65 -3.72
CA TRP A 210 5.21 -14.05 -4.05
C TRP A 210 4.25 -13.89 -2.87
N LEU A 211 4.62 -14.38 -1.70
CA LEU A 211 3.82 -14.23 -0.49
C LEU A 211 3.66 -12.75 -0.15
N HIS A 212 4.75 -11.96 -0.21
CA HIS A 212 4.73 -10.53 0.11
C HIS A 212 3.70 -9.75 -0.74
N TRP A 213 3.79 -9.88 -2.07
CA TRP A 213 2.88 -9.19 -2.99
C TRP A 213 1.45 -9.72 -2.91
N THR A 214 1.27 -11.03 -2.69
CA THR A 214 -0.06 -11.63 -2.51
C THR A 214 -0.75 -11.08 -1.26
N VAL A 215 -0.02 -11.02 -0.13
CA VAL A 215 -0.54 -10.46 1.12
C VAL A 215 -0.87 -8.98 0.96
N LEU A 216 -0.06 -8.20 0.22
CA LEU A 216 -0.36 -6.80 -0.09
C LEU A 216 -1.63 -6.65 -0.93
N ALA A 217 -1.80 -7.45 -1.98
CA ALA A 217 -3.00 -7.40 -2.81
C ALA A 217 -4.26 -7.75 -1.99
N VAL A 218 -4.21 -8.84 -1.22
CA VAL A 218 -5.30 -9.26 -0.33
C VAL A 218 -5.59 -8.18 0.71
N TYR A 219 -4.56 -7.58 1.31
CA TYR A 219 -4.69 -6.49 2.27
C TYR A 219 -5.43 -5.29 1.68
N VAL A 220 -4.97 -4.79 0.52
CA VAL A 220 -5.57 -3.61 -0.12
C VAL A 220 -7.03 -3.87 -0.49
N ILE A 221 -7.34 -5.02 -1.10
CA ILE A 221 -8.71 -5.38 -1.48
C ILE A 221 -9.61 -5.49 -0.25
N THR A 222 -9.16 -6.22 0.77
CA THR A 222 -9.92 -6.45 2.00
C THR A 222 -10.19 -5.14 2.73
N MET A 223 -9.15 -4.31 2.90
CA MET A 223 -9.28 -3.02 3.56
C MET A 223 -10.11 -2.03 2.75
N LEU A 224 -10.04 -2.05 1.41
CA LEU A 224 -10.92 -1.23 0.57
C LEU A 224 -12.40 -1.56 0.84
N VAL A 225 -12.77 -2.84 0.83
CA VAL A 225 -14.16 -3.27 1.12
C VAL A 225 -14.59 -2.86 2.54
N VAL A 226 -13.73 -3.07 3.53
CA VAL A 226 -13.99 -2.70 4.93
C VAL A 226 -14.19 -1.19 5.07
N LEU A 227 -13.30 -0.37 4.49
CA LEU A 227 -13.37 1.08 4.57
C LEU A 227 -14.58 1.63 3.82
N THR A 228 -14.89 1.12 2.63
CA THR A 228 -16.09 1.51 1.89
C THR A 228 -17.35 1.22 2.72
N THR A 229 -17.40 0.09 3.39
CA THR A 229 -18.52 -0.27 4.29
C THR A 229 -18.59 0.68 5.49
N ALA A 230 -17.45 0.97 6.13
CA ALA A 230 -17.38 1.89 7.27
C ALA A 230 -17.79 3.33 6.91
N VAL A 231 -17.35 3.82 5.75
CA VAL A 231 -17.70 5.16 5.24
C VAL A 231 -19.18 5.23 4.85
N ARG A 232 -19.75 4.18 4.25
CA ARG A 232 -21.21 4.10 3.98
C ARG A 232 -22.04 4.13 5.26
N ARG A 233 -21.63 3.40 6.30
CA ARG A 233 -22.26 3.46 7.64
C ARG A 233 -22.19 4.87 8.23
N GLN A 234 -21.05 5.56 8.06
CA GLN A 234 -20.90 6.96 8.48
C GLN A 234 -21.87 7.88 7.75
N SER A 235 -22.05 7.70 6.43
CA SER A 235 -23.02 8.48 5.64
C SER A 235 -24.45 8.28 6.15
N ALA A 236 -24.85 7.04 6.45
CA ALA A 236 -26.20 6.71 6.91
C ALA A 236 -26.51 7.24 8.32
N SER A 237 -25.49 7.38 9.17
CA SER A 237 -25.64 7.98 10.50
C SER A 237 -25.62 9.51 10.52
N ALA A 238 -25.32 10.17 9.39
CA ALA A 238 -25.41 11.62 9.31
C ALA A 238 -26.89 12.03 9.25
N PRO A 239 -27.38 12.89 10.16
CA PRO A 239 -28.81 13.19 10.25
C PRO A 239 -29.36 13.74 8.93
N LEU A 240 -30.42 13.09 8.43
CA LEU A 240 -31.25 13.55 7.32
C LEU A 240 -32.03 14.79 7.76
N VAL A 241 -31.46 15.97 7.57
CA VAL A 241 -32.19 17.24 7.78
C VAL A 241 -33.31 17.42 6.73
N ASP A 242 -33.24 16.68 5.62
CA ASP A 242 -34.20 16.80 4.50
C ASP A 242 -35.61 16.28 4.86
N ASP A 243 -35.76 15.33 5.79
CA ASP A 243 -37.09 14.87 6.23
C ASP A 243 -37.72 15.81 7.26
N MET A 244 -36.96 16.54 8.07
CA MET A 244 -37.55 17.48 9.04
C MET A 244 -37.95 18.80 8.38
N ALA A 245 -37.14 19.30 7.45
CA ALA A 245 -37.46 20.54 6.73
C ALA A 245 -38.66 20.34 5.77
N SER A 246 -38.70 19.23 5.02
CA SER A 246 -39.82 18.93 4.12
C SER A 246 -41.12 18.56 4.87
N ASN A 247 -41.03 17.86 6.01
CA ASN A 247 -42.22 17.59 6.83
C ASN A 247 -42.73 18.82 7.58
N MET A 248 -41.89 19.81 7.88
CA MET A 248 -42.35 21.10 8.42
C MET A 248 -42.95 22.00 7.35
N GLU A 249 -42.44 21.93 6.11
CA GLU A 249 -42.94 22.73 4.98
C GLU A 249 -44.25 22.16 4.38
N ASN A 250 -44.49 20.86 4.51
CA ASN A 250 -45.75 20.20 4.13
C ASN A 250 -46.81 20.17 5.26
N ALA A 251 -46.47 20.64 6.47
CA ALA A 251 -47.37 20.70 7.63
C ALA A 251 -47.94 22.12 7.88
N VAL A 252 -47.70 23.06 6.96
CA VAL A 252 -48.27 24.42 6.93
C VAL A 252 -49.17 24.55 5.70
#